data_AF-A0AA96X5B0-F1
#
_entry.id   AF-A0AA96X5B0-F1
#
_cell.length_a   1.000
_cell.length_b   1.000
_cell.length_c   1.000
_cell.angle_alpha   90.00
_cell.angle_beta   90.00
_cell.angle_gamma   90.00
#
_symmetry.space_group_name_H-M   'P 1'
#
loop_
_entity.id
_entity.type
_entity.pdbx_description
1 polymer ?
#
loop_
_entity_poly.entity_id
_entity_poly.type
_entity_poly.pdbx_seq_one_letter_code
_entity_poly.pdbx_strand_id
1 'polypeptide(L)' 'METSLRKCNLRIKQSDFDQLKSRATELGIGHEQLLRIMVEACLPVYVAQTQADLKEALTSMAVLSKVRAF' A
#
# COMPACT_ATOMS: atom_id res chain seq x y z
N MET A 1 0.57 -20.21 -10.66
CA MET A 1 1.99 -20.06 -10.26
C MET A 1 1.98 -19.37 -8.91
N GLU A 2 2.14 -20.10 -7.81
CA GLU A 2 2.14 -19.51 -6.46
C GLU A 2 3.57 -19.09 -6.11
N THR A 3 3.81 -17.79 -6.09
CA THR A 3 5.09 -17.23 -5.62
C THR A 3 5.06 -17.11 -4.11
N SER A 4 5.96 -17.84 -3.44
CA SER A 4 6.21 -17.71 -2.01
C SER A 4 6.78 -16.32 -1.72
N LEU A 5 5.98 -15.44 -1.11
CA LEU A 5 6.42 -14.15 -0.59
C LEU A 5 7.31 -14.40 0.63
N ARG A 6 8.63 -14.42 0.44
CA ARG A 6 9.58 -14.46 1.56
C ARG A 6 9.37 -13.22 2.43
N LYS A 7 9.38 -13.37 3.76
CA LYS A 7 9.39 -12.23 4.69
C LYS A 7 10.54 -11.29 4.32
N CYS A 8 10.23 -10.08 3.88
CA CYS A 8 11.22 -9.03 3.62
C CYS A 8 11.52 -8.30 4.93
N ASN A 9 12.79 -8.31 5.36
CA ASN A 9 13.23 -7.49 6.48
C ASN A 9 13.51 -6.06 5.97
N LEU A 10 12.66 -5.12 6.36
CA LEU A 10 12.81 -3.71 6.00
C LEU A 10 13.54 -2.96 7.13
N ARG A 11 14.60 -2.23 6.78
CA ARG A 11 15.23 -1.26 7.68
C ARG A 11 14.77 0.14 7.27
N ILE A 12 13.99 0.78 8.13
CA ILE A 12 13.49 2.14 7.95
C ILE A 12 13.88 2.99 9.16
N LYS A 13 13.73 4.32 9.04
CA LYS A 13 13.95 5.21 10.18
C LYS A 13 12.90 4.93 11.26
N GLN A 14 13.29 5.08 12.53
CA GLN A 14 12.38 4.86 13.66
C GLN A 14 11.15 5.79 13.57
N SER A 15 11.34 7.06 13.16
CA SER A 15 10.25 8.01 12.96
C SER A 15 9.19 7.53 11.97
N ASP A 16 9.62 6.88 10.90
CA ASP A 16 8.73 6.42 9.83
C ASP A 16 7.96 5.18 10.30
N PHE A 17 8.62 4.31 11.07
CA PHE A 17 7.98 3.17 11.72
C PHE A 17 6.94 3.61 12.76
N ASP A 18 7.24 4.63 13.56
CA ASP A 18 6.33 5.14 14.58
C ASP A 18 5.06 5.74 13.95
N GLN A 19 5.21 6.48 12.84
CA GLN A 19 4.07 6.98 12.05
C GLN A 19 3.22 5.85 11.48
N LEU A 20 3.85 4.84 10.88
CA LEU A 20 3.15 3.65 10.37
C LEU A 20 2.37 2.95 11.48
N LYS A 21 2.99 2.77 12.65
CA LYS A 21 2.38 2.13 13.81
C LYS A 21 1.20 2.92 14.34
N SER A 22 1.35 4.24 14.52
CA SER A 22 0.27 5.13 14.95
C SER A 22 -0.93 5.02 14.01
N ARG A 23 -0.67 5.10 12.70
CA ARG A 23 -1.74 5.02 11.69
C ARG A 23 -2.41 3.66 11.66
N ALA A 24 -1.66 2.58 11.85
CA ALA A 24 -2.22 1.24 11.94
C ALA A 24 -3.13 1.09 13.16
N THR A 25 -2.74 1.64 14.30
CA THR A 25 -3.55 1.67 15.52
C THR A 25 -4.85 2.46 15.34
N GLU A 26 -4.80 3.64 14.72
CA GLU A 26 -6.01 4.44 14.40
C GLU A 26 -7.02 3.67 13.53
N LEU A 27 -6.52 2.80 12.65
CA LEU A 27 -7.33 1.99 11.75
C LEU A 27 -7.72 0.62 12.34
N GLY A 28 -7.26 0.30 13.56
CA GLY A 28 -7.54 -0.97 14.22
C GLY A 28 -6.89 -2.19 13.54
N ILE A 29 -5.80 -2.01 12.79
CA ILE A 29 -5.11 -3.08 12.06
C ILE A 29 -3.64 -3.20 12.46
N GLY A 30 -3.00 -4.33 12.10
CA GLY A 30 -1.56 -4.51 12.30
C GLY A 30 -0.73 -3.64 11.35
N HIS A 31 0.44 -3.15 11.80
CA HIS A 31 1.32 -2.30 10.99
C HIS A 31 1.86 -3.04 9.74
N GLU A 32 2.13 -4.34 9.81
CA GLU A 32 2.47 -5.15 8.63
C GLU A 32 1.32 -5.21 7.61
N GLN A 33 0.07 -5.29 8.09
CA GLN A 33 -1.11 -5.31 7.23
C GLN A 33 -1.33 -3.94 6.57
N LEU A 34 -1.17 -2.85 7.32
CA LEU A 34 -1.21 -1.50 6.76
C LEU A 34 -0.12 -1.33 5.69
N LEU A 35 1.10 -1.79 5.97
CA LEU A 35 2.21 -1.72 5.02
C LEU A 35 1.91 -2.50 3.74
N ARG A 36 1.35 -3.71 3.85
CA ARG A 36 0.92 -4.51 2.70
C ARG A 36 -0.11 -3.76 1.86
N ILE A 37 -1.14 -3.17 2.48
CA ILE A 37 -2.16 -2.38 1.79
C ILE A 37 -1.53 -1.19 1.05
N MET A 38 -0.62 -0.47 1.72
CA MET A 38 0.08 0.66 1.11
C MET A 38 0.91 0.23 -0.10
N VAL A 39 1.67 -0.86 0.01
CA VAL A 39 2.46 -1.38 -1.11
C VAL A 39 1.55 -1.84 -2.26
N GLU A 40 0.50 -2.61 -1.98
CA GLU A 40 -0.44 -3.10 -3.01
C GLU A 40 -1.14 -1.92 -3.72
N ALA A 41 -1.47 -0.85 -3.00
CA ALA A 41 -2.07 0.35 -3.59
C ALA A 41 -1.08 1.18 -4.42
N CYS A 42 0.18 1.28 -3.99
CA CYS A 42 1.19 2.12 -4.66
C CYS A 42 1.96 1.38 -5.77
N LEU A 43 2.05 0.05 -5.73
CA LEU A 43 2.84 -0.73 -6.67
C LEU A 43 2.42 -0.51 -8.14
N PRO A 44 1.12 -0.50 -8.50
CA PRO A 44 0.70 -0.24 -9.88
C PRO A 44 1.15 1.13 -10.41
N VAL A 45 1.13 2.15 -9.54
CA VAL A 45 1.63 3.49 -9.87
C VAL A 45 3.14 3.49 -10.05
N TYR A 46 3.86 2.78 -9.19
CA TYR A 46 5.32 2.70 -9.23
C TYR A 46 5.85 1.96 -10.47
N VAL A 47 5.15 0.93 -10.94
CA VAL A 47 5.57 0.12 -12.10
C VAL A 47 5.00 0.62 -13.44
N ALA A 48 4.17 1.67 -13.44
CA ALA A 48 3.60 2.23 -14.66
C ALA A 48 4.71 2.72 -15.60
N GLN A 49 4.70 2.26 -16.86
CA GLN A 49 5.70 2.62 -17.86
C GLN A 49 5.15 3.64 -18.86
N THR A 50 3.83 3.69 -19.03
CA THR A 50 3.15 4.61 -19.93
C THR A 50 2.13 5.49 -19.21
N GLN A 51 1.72 6.58 -19.87
CA GLN A 51 0.66 7.45 -19.37
C GLN A 51 -0.70 6.72 -19.28
N ALA A 52 -0.93 5.72 -20.14
CA ALA A 52 -2.13 4.88 -20.08
C ALA A 52 -2.12 4.01 -18.82
N ASP A 53 -1.01 3.33 -18.53
CA ASP A 53 -0.84 2.48 -17.33
C ASP A 53 -1.02 3.31 -16.05
N LEU A 54 -0.43 4.51 -16.02
CA LEU A 54 -0.56 5.42 -14.89
C LEU A 54 -2.02 5.88 -14.68
N LYS A 55 -2.73 6.17 -15.77
CA LYS A 55 -4.15 6.54 -15.71
C LYS A 55 -5.00 5.40 -15.18
N GLU A 56 -4.75 4.17 -15.62
CA GLU A 56 -5.44 2.97 -15.15
C GLU A 56 -5.17 2.70 -13.66
N ALA A 57 -3.91 2.78 -13.23
CA ALA A 57 -3.49 2.62 -11.84
C ALA A 57 -4.17 3.64 -10.91
N LEU A 58 -4.16 4.92 -11.28
CA LEU A 58 -4.78 5.99 -10.50
C LEU A 58 -6.31 5.88 -10.47
N THR A 59 -6.93 5.46 -11.58
CA THR A 59 -8.39 5.25 -11.63
C THR A 59 -8.80 4.12 -10.68
N SER A 60 -8.01 3.03 -10.63
CA SER A 60 -8.26 1.91 -9.71
C SER A 60 -8.16 2.35 -8.23
N MET A 61 -7.21 3.22 -7.89
CA MET A 61 -7.12 3.82 -6.55
C MET A 61 -8.31 4.74 -6.22
N ALA A 62 -8.77 5.54 -7.19
CA ALA A 62 -9.91 6.45 -7.01
C ALA A 62 -11.26 5.72 -6.86
N VAL A 63 -11.41 4.53 -7.44
CA VAL A 63 -12.58 3.67 -7.21
C VAL A 63 -12.55 3.12 -5.78
N LEU A 64 -11.39 2.69 -5.28
CA LEU A 64 -11.24 2.18 -3.90
C LEU A 64 -11.55 3.24 -2.83
N SER A 65 -11.21 4.51 -3.07
CA SER A 65 -11.55 5.59 -2.14
C SER A 65 -13.05 5.88 -2.09
N LYS A 66 -13.79 5.64 -3.18
CA LYS A 66 -15.25 5.79 -3.24
C LYS A 66 -16.00 4.62 -2.60
N VAL A 67 -15.50 3.39 -2.72
CA VAL A 67 -16.14 2.19 -2.13
C VAL A 67 -16.02 2.18 -0.60
N ARG A 68 -14.98 2.80 -0.03
CA ARG A 68 -14.77 2.89 1.43
C ARG A 68 -15.59 3.99 2.12
N ALA A 69 -16.35 4.80 1.37
CA ALA A 69 -17.17 5.90 1.87
C ALA A 69 -18.64 5.51 2.12
N PHE A 70 -18.98 4.22 2.06
CA PHE A 70 -20.28 3.65 2.41
C PHE A 70 -20.15 2.71 3.61
#